data_AF-A0A089PRK6-F1
#
_entry.id   AF-A0A089PRK6-F1
#
_cell.length_a   1.000
_cell.length_b   1.000
_cell.length_c   1.000
_cell.angle_alpha   90.00
_cell.angle_beta   90.00
_cell.angle_gamma   90.00
#
_symmetry.space_group_name_H-M   'P 1'
#
loop_
_entity.id
_entity.type
_entity.pdbx_description
1 polymer ?
#
loop_
_entity_poly.entity_id
_entity_poly.type
_entity_poly.pdbx_seq_one_letter_code
_entity_poly.pdbx_strand_id
1 'polypeptide(L)'
;MSHSTDHGASHGSVKTYMTGFILSIILTVIPFWMVMNGSASHAALIGTVLVTAVVQILVHLVCFLHMNSKSDEGWNLTAFVFTVLIIAIVVIGSIWIMWNLNYNMMIR
;
A
#
# COMPACT_ATOMS: atom_id res chain seq x y z
N MET A 1 -13.32 -10.64 50.69
CA MET A 1 -12.15 -10.93 49.83
C MET A 1 -12.49 -10.38 48.44
N SER A 2 -12.01 -9.18 48.13
CA SER A 2 -12.20 -8.52 46.83
C SER A 2 -11.27 -9.15 45.82
N HIS A 3 -11.82 -9.79 44.78
CA HIS A 3 -11.02 -10.31 43.68
C HIS A 3 -11.22 -9.41 42.47
N SER A 4 -10.40 -8.38 42.36
CA SER A 4 -10.26 -7.54 41.17
C SER A 4 -9.49 -8.34 40.13
N THR A 5 -10.22 -9.08 39.28
CA THR A 5 -9.65 -9.65 38.06
C THR A 5 -9.67 -8.58 36.97
N ASP A 6 -8.59 -7.79 36.94
CA ASP A 6 -8.11 -7.13 35.74
C ASP A 6 -7.78 -8.21 34.70
N HIS A 7 -8.78 -8.57 33.89
CA HIS A 7 -8.57 -9.37 32.69
C HIS A 7 -8.41 -8.43 31.51
N GLY A 8 -7.18 -7.92 31.37
CA GLY A 8 -6.66 -7.34 30.15
C GLY A 8 -6.65 -8.37 29.02
N ALA A 9 -7.82 -8.63 28.45
CA ALA A 9 -7.96 -9.33 27.19
C ALA A 9 -7.50 -8.38 26.07
N SER A 10 -6.21 -8.46 25.76
CA SER A 10 -5.56 -7.82 24.62
C SER A 10 -6.17 -8.32 23.32
N HIS A 11 -7.33 -7.76 22.98
CA HIS A 11 -8.03 -7.97 21.73
C HIS A 11 -7.29 -7.16 20.66
N GLY A 12 -6.26 -7.76 20.05
CA GLY A 12 -5.39 -7.19 19.01
C GLY A 12 -6.09 -6.75 17.72
N SER A 13 -7.43 -6.75 17.72
CA SER A 13 -8.27 -6.24 16.65
C SER A 13 -8.35 -4.71 16.74
N VAL A 14 -9.00 -4.15 17.76
CA VAL A 14 -9.40 -2.72 17.74
C VAL A 14 -8.20 -1.76 17.76
N LYS A 15 -7.15 -2.04 18.55
CA LYS A 15 -5.95 -1.19 18.61
C LYS A 15 -5.16 -1.21 17.29
N THR A 16 -5.04 -2.37 16.65
CA THR A 16 -4.32 -2.50 15.37
C THR A 16 -5.08 -1.84 14.22
N TYR A 17 -6.41 -2.02 14.16
CA TYR A 17 -7.26 -1.32 13.19
C TYR A 17 -7.20 0.20 13.41
N MET A 18 -7.28 0.69 14.65
CA MET A 18 -7.19 2.12 14.96
C MET A 18 -5.81 2.70 14.57
N THR A 19 -4.73 1.96 14.84
CA THR A 19 -3.37 2.39 14.49
C THR A 19 -3.17 2.44 12.98
N GLY A 20 -3.62 1.41 12.25
CA GLY A 20 -3.58 1.38 10.79
C GLY A 20 -4.44 2.47 10.15
N PHE A 21 -5.59 2.78 10.73
CA PHE A 21 -6.47 3.86 10.28
C PHE A 21 -5.80 5.23 10.42
N ILE A 22 -5.22 5.54 11.59
CA ILE A 22 -4.50 6.79 11.81
C ILE A 22 -3.29 6.88 10.87
N LEU A 23 -2.53 5.79 10.71
CA LEU A 23 -1.37 5.75 9.84
C LEU A 23 -1.77 6.00 8.37
N SER A 24 -2.90 5.42 7.93
CA SER A 24 -3.43 5.61 6.58
C SER A 24 -3.87 7.05 6.34
N ILE A 25 -4.53 7.70 7.30
CA ILE A 25 -4.91 9.11 7.20
C ILE A 25 -3.66 9.99 7.04
N ILE A 26 -2.66 9.80 7.90
CA ILE A 26 -1.42 10.58 7.84
C ILE A 26 -0.76 10.41 6.48
N LEU A 27 -0.66 9.17 5.99
CA LEU A 27 -0.06 8.86 4.70
C LEU A 27 -0.81 9.44 3.51
N THR A 28 -2.11 9.73 3.64
CA THR A 28 -2.90 10.40 2.60
C THR A 28 -2.81 11.92 2.70
N VAL A 29 -2.80 12.47 3.91
CA VAL A 29 -2.74 13.93 4.11
C VAL A 29 -1.41 14.51 3.63
N ILE A 30 -0.29 13.81 3.89
CA ILE A 30 1.05 14.26 3.47
C ILE A 30 1.15 14.52 1.95
N PRO A 31 0.87 13.55 1.05
CA PRO A 31 0.97 13.77 -0.39
C PRO A 31 -0.05 14.79 -0.90
N PHE A 32 -1.27 14.81 -0.35
CA PHE A 32 -2.28 15.80 -0.72
C PHE A 32 -1.83 17.23 -0.40
N TRP A 33 -1.35 17.45 0.83
CA TRP A 33 -0.86 18.75 1.26
C TRP A 33 0.36 19.18 0.44
N MET A 34 1.28 18.26 0.16
CA MET A 34 2.47 18.54 -0.64
C MET A 34 2.13 18.91 -2.10
N VAL A 35 1.16 18.24 -2.71
CA VAL A 35 0.68 18.56 -4.07
C VAL A 35 -0.09 19.88 -4.10
N MET A 36 -0.95 20.14 -3.11
CA MET A 36 -1.77 21.36 -3.06
C MET A 36 -0.95 22.64 -2.84
N ASN A 37 0.09 22.59 -2.01
CA ASN A 37 0.95 23.77 -1.78
C ASN A 37 1.96 23.99 -2.91
N GLY A 38 2.15 23.01 -3.81
CA GLY A 38 3.11 23.10 -4.91
C GLY A 38 4.55 23.37 -4.43
N SER A 39 4.89 23.01 -3.19
CA SER A 39 6.12 23.44 -2.52
C SER A 39 7.39 22.73 -3.01
N ALA A 40 7.28 21.83 -3.98
CA ALA A 40 8.36 20.98 -4.47
C ALA A 40 8.38 20.87 -5.99
N SER A 41 9.51 20.44 -6.54
CA SER A 41 9.64 20.19 -7.98
C SER A 41 8.68 19.09 -8.46
N HIS A 42 8.30 19.14 -9.74
CA HIS A 42 7.36 18.16 -10.31
C HIS A 42 7.82 16.70 -10.12
N ALA A 43 9.13 16.46 -10.23
CA ALA A 43 9.73 15.15 -9.98
C ALA A 43 9.62 14.72 -8.50
N ALA A 44 9.82 15.66 -7.56
CA ALA A 44 9.66 15.39 -6.13
C ALA A 44 8.19 15.11 -5.75
N LEU A 45 7.24 15.83 -6.35
CA LEU A 45 5.81 15.57 -6.16
C LEU A 45 5.43 14.16 -6.62
N ILE A 46 5.81 13.79 -7.85
CA ILE A 46 5.53 12.45 -8.39
C ILE A 46 6.19 11.37 -7.52
N GLY A 47 7.44 11.57 -7.12
CA GLY A 47 8.17 10.64 -6.26
C GLY A 47 7.49 10.42 -4.91
N THR A 48 7.12 11.50 -4.20
CA THR A 48 6.45 11.38 -2.90
C THR A 48 5.09 10.69 -3.02
N VAL A 49 4.29 11.01 -4.04
CA VAL A 49 2.98 10.37 -4.27
C VAL A 49 3.14 8.87 -4.54
N LEU A 50 4.11 8.48 -5.37
CA LEU A 50 4.38 7.07 -5.65
C LEU A 50 4.80 6.30 -4.40
N VAL A 51 5.73 6.85 -3.62
CA VAL A 51 6.22 6.21 -2.39
C VAL A 51 5.10 6.08 -1.37
N THR A 52 4.34 7.15 -1.13
CA THR A 52 3.21 7.13 -0.19
C THR A 52 2.12 6.16 -0.65
N ALA A 53 1.85 6.05 -1.95
CA ALA A 53 0.90 5.07 -2.48
C ALA A 53 1.33 3.62 -2.22
N VAL A 54 2.61 3.27 -2.45
CA VAL A 54 3.13 1.93 -2.19
C VAL A 54 3.07 1.60 -0.69
N VAL A 55 3.50 2.53 0.16
CA VAL A 55 3.43 2.34 1.62
C VAL A 55 1.97 2.22 2.09
N GLN A 56 1.03 2.94 1.47
CA GLN A 56 -0.39 2.86 1.81
C GLN A 56 -0.98 1.46 1.54
N ILE A 57 -0.57 0.84 0.42
CA ILE A 57 -0.94 -0.54 0.10
C ILE A 57 -0.42 -1.47 1.18
N LEU A 58 0.84 -1.32 1.62
CA LEU A 58 1.41 -2.13 2.69
C LEU A 58 0.67 -1.96 4.02
N VAL A 59 0.32 -0.73 4.41
CA VAL A 59 -0.46 -0.46 5.63
C VAL A 59 -1.83 -1.16 5.55
N HIS A 60 -2.51 -1.12 4.40
CA HIS A 60 -3.78 -1.82 4.23
C HIS A 60 -3.64 -3.35 4.33
N LEU A 61 -2.61 -3.91 3.70
CA LEU A 61 -2.37 -5.36 3.74
C LEU A 61 -2.04 -5.86 5.15
N VAL A 62 -1.29 -5.08 5.94
CA VAL A 62 -0.88 -5.47 7.29
C VAL A 62 -1.98 -5.18 8.32
N CYS A 63 -2.51 -3.96 8.36
CA CYS A 63 -3.44 -3.53 9.41
C CYS A 63 -4.89 -3.95 9.16
N PHE A 64 -5.34 -3.99 7.88
CA PHE A 64 -6.74 -4.25 7.56
C PHE A 64 -6.97 -5.68 7.07
N LEU A 65 -6.18 -6.14 6.10
CA LEU A 65 -6.29 -7.49 5.57
C LEU A 65 -5.71 -8.54 6.54
N HIS A 66 -5.02 -8.08 7.59
CA HIS A 66 -4.47 -8.89 8.67
C HIS A 66 -3.79 -10.14 8.11
N MET A 67 -2.97 -9.95 7.05
CA MET A 67 -2.37 -11.04 6.30
C MET A 67 -1.56 -11.90 7.28
N ASN A 68 -2.18 -12.98 7.70
CA ASN A 68 -1.78 -13.67 8.91
C ASN A 68 -0.59 -14.53 8.53
N SER A 69 0.60 -14.09 8.93
CA SER A 69 1.84 -14.83 8.72
C SER A 69 1.84 -16.22 9.38
N LYS A 70 0.78 -16.59 10.13
CA LYS A 70 0.58 -17.90 10.74
C LYS A 70 -0.49 -18.78 10.12
N SER A 71 -1.43 -18.28 9.30
CA SER A 71 -2.63 -19.07 8.96
C SER A 71 -2.55 -19.95 7.71
N ASP A 72 -1.36 -20.18 7.13
CA ASP A 72 -1.14 -21.25 6.11
C ASP A 72 0.34 -21.32 5.66
N GLU A 73 1.30 -21.35 6.59
CA GLU A 73 2.72 -21.64 6.25
C GLU A 73 3.28 -20.78 5.08
N GLY A 74 2.99 -19.47 5.08
CA GLY A 74 3.51 -18.54 4.07
C GLY A 74 2.88 -18.59 2.67
N TRP A 75 1.93 -19.51 2.41
CA TRP A 75 1.30 -19.63 1.08
C TRP A 75 0.56 -18.37 0.64
N ASN A 76 -0.09 -17.65 1.57
CA ASN A 76 -0.78 -16.39 1.25
C ASN A 76 0.20 -15.28 0.83
N LEU A 77 1.38 -15.22 1.45
CA LEU A 77 2.43 -14.28 1.06
C LEU A 77 2.97 -14.62 -0.34
N THR A 78 3.22 -15.91 -0.61
CA THR A 78 3.66 -16.39 -1.92
C THR A 78 2.64 -16.08 -3.01
N ALA A 79 1.35 -16.35 -2.76
CA ALA A 79 0.27 -16.02 -3.69
C ALA A 79 0.18 -14.51 -3.93
N PHE A 80 0.29 -13.69 -2.89
CA PHE A 80 0.27 -12.23 -3.01
C PHE A 80 1.45 -11.71 -3.86
N VAL A 81 2.68 -12.16 -3.57
CA VAL A 81 3.87 -11.77 -4.34
C VAL A 81 3.74 -12.21 -5.80
N PHE A 82 3.19 -13.40 -6.04
CA PHE A 82 2.90 -13.86 -7.40
C PHE A 82 1.89 -12.96 -8.12
N THR A 83 0.80 -12.55 -7.45
CA THR A 83 -0.16 -11.59 -8.01
C THR A 83 0.51 -10.25 -8.34
N VAL A 84 1.32 -9.70 -7.43
CA VAL A 84 2.05 -8.44 -7.67
C VAL A 84 3.01 -8.57 -8.85
N LEU A 85 3.71 -9.70 -8.97
CA LEU A 85 4.61 -9.97 -10.10
C LEU A 85 3.85 -10.00 -11.43
N ILE A 86 2.70 -10.69 -11.49
CA ILE A 86 1.87 -10.74 -12.69
C ILE A 86 1.36 -9.35 -13.06
N ILE A 87 0.87 -8.57 -12.08
CA ILE A 87 0.45 -7.18 -12.29
C ILE A 87 1.61 -6.33 -12.84
N ALA A 88 2.81 -6.47 -12.27
CA ALA A 88 3.98 -5.74 -12.74
C ALA A 88 4.33 -6.08 -14.19
N ILE A 89 4.33 -7.37 -14.55
CA ILE A 89 4.58 -7.83 -15.93
C ILE A 89 3.54 -7.26 -16.89
N VAL A 90 2.25 -7.35 -16.54
CA VAL A 90 1.16 -6.87 -17.40
C VAL A 90 1.22 -5.35 -17.54
N VAL A 91 1.34 -4.59 -16.45
CA VAL A 91 1.33 -3.11 -16.51
C VAL A 91 2.55 -2.59 -17.25
N ILE A 92 3.76 -3.04 -16.88
CA ILE A 92 5.00 -2.61 -17.53
C ILE A 92 5.00 -3.06 -18.99
N GLY A 93 4.62 -4.31 -19.25
CA GLY A 93 4.53 -4.86 -20.59
C GLY A 93 3.52 -4.11 -21.46
N SER A 94 2.33 -3.82 -20.95
CA SER A 94 1.30 -3.07 -21.69
C SER A 94 1.75 -1.65 -22.00
N ILE A 95 2.33 -0.93 -21.03
CA ILE A 95 2.86 0.43 -21.26
C ILE A 95 3.95 0.38 -22.32
N TRP A 96 4.89 -0.57 -22.21
CA TRP A 96 5.99 -0.70 -23.16
C TRP A 96 5.52 -1.06 -24.56
N ILE A 97 4.61 -2.04 -24.69
CA ILE A 97 4.03 -2.46 -25.97
C ILE A 97 3.28 -1.30 -26.61
N MET A 98 2.39 -0.61 -25.87
CA MET A 98 1.63 0.50 -26.42
C MET A 98 2.53 1.68 -26.80
N TRP A 99 3.55 1.99 -26.00
CA TRP A 99 4.51 3.04 -26.33
C TRP A 99 5.32 2.70 -27.58
N ASN A 100 5.80 1.45 -27.68
CA ASN A 100 6.53 0.98 -28.86
C ASN A 100 5.62 0.97 -30.10
N LEU A 101 4.39 0.44 -30.00
CA LEU A 101 3.44 0.44 -31.11
C LEU A 101 3.09 1.88 -31.53
N ASN A 102 2.85 2.79 -30.60
CA ASN A 102 2.58 4.19 -30.92
C ASN A 102 3.76 4.83 -31.66
N TYR A 103 5.00 4.64 -31.18
CA TYR A 103 6.20 5.13 -31.85
C TYR A 103 6.36 4.55 -33.27
N ASN A 104 6.03 3.27 -33.48
CA ASN A 104 6.18 2.59 -34.78
C ASN A 104 4.98 2.79 -35.73
N MET A 105 3.80 3.15 -35.22
CA MET A 105 2.59 3.41 -36.03
C MET A 105 2.38 4.91 -36.32
N MET A 106 3.03 5.81 -35.58
CA MET A 106 3.15 7.22 -35.96
C MET A 106 4.12 7.32 -37.14
N ILE A 107 3.61 7.05 -38.33
CA ILE A 107 4.27 7.30 -39.61
C ILE A 107 4.68 8.79 -39.63
N ARG A 108 5.93 9.09 -39.98
CA ARG A 108 6.34 10.46 -40.35
C ARG A 108 5.52 10.96 -41.53
#